data_AF-A0A316S6T7-F1
#
_entry.id   AF-A0A316S6T7-F1
#
_cell.length_a   1.000
_cell.length_b   1.000
_cell.length_c   1.000
_cell.angle_alpha   90.00
_cell.angle_beta   90.00
_cell.angle_gamma   90.00
#
_symmetry.space_group_name_H-M   'P 1'
#
loop_
_entity.id
_entity.type
_entity.pdbx_description
1 polymer ?
#
loop_
_entity_poly.entity_id
_entity_poly.type
_entity_poly.pdbx_seq_one_letter_code
_entity_poly.pdbx_strand_id
1 'polypeptide(L)'
;MKKLLLILASVMCLALLAGCGAGKIIETASIEEAINKVIEGEADCTVISKSAGSFFITNGYGRKIKFAGADLANDKVALAVKKGNTKLLESLNTALADYRKTQTFDQLKKTYFGDNM
;
A
#
# COMPACT_ATOMS: atom_id res chain seq x y z
N MET A 1 10.15 -1.15 24.14
CA MET A 1 8.74 -1.44 23.78
C MET A 1 8.49 -0.81 22.42
N LYS A 2 8.08 -1.58 21.41
CA LYS A 2 7.95 -1.08 20.03
C LYS A 2 6.51 -0.59 19.76
N LYS A 3 6.34 0.59 19.17
CA LYS A 3 5.10 1.28 18.85
C LYS A 3 4.82 1.17 17.34
N LEU A 4 3.60 0.84 16.95
CA LEU A 4 3.23 0.55 15.56
C LEU A 4 2.05 1.42 15.11
N LEU A 5 2.12 1.93 13.88
CA LEU A 5 1.15 2.89 13.37
C LEU A 5 0.21 2.32 12.30
N LEU A 6 -1.05 2.77 12.32
CA LEU A 6 -2.18 2.27 11.53
C LEU A 6 -2.90 3.40 10.79
N ILE A 7 -3.41 3.10 9.60
CA ILE A 7 -4.36 3.95 8.86
C ILE A 7 -5.66 3.19 8.69
N LEU A 8 -6.78 3.89 8.86
CA LEU A 8 -8.13 3.37 8.72
C LEU A 8 -8.42 2.84 7.30
N ALA A 9 -8.13 1.57 7.11
CA ALA A 9 -8.88 0.66 6.26
C ALA A 9 -9.09 -0.63 7.07
N SER A 10 -10.34 -1.01 7.33
CA SER A 10 -10.77 -2.02 8.32
C SER A 10 -10.11 -3.40 8.21
N VAL A 11 -9.41 -3.71 7.11
CA VAL A 11 -8.74 -4.99 6.85
C VAL A 11 -7.32 -5.05 7.45
N MET A 12 -6.61 -3.92 7.52
CA MET A 12 -5.21 -3.90 7.98
C MET A 12 -5.06 -4.09 9.50
N CYS A 13 -6.03 -3.64 10.30
CA CYS A 13 -6.00 -3.74 11.76
C CYS A 13 -6.04 -5.21 12.25
N LEU A 14 -6.77 -6.08 11.53
CA LEU A 14 -6.89 -7.49 11.90
C LEU A 14 -5.60 -8.29 11.62
N ALA A 15 -4.92 -7.99 10.50
CA ALA A 15 -3.66 -8.66 10.13
C ALA A 15 -2.49 -8.27 11.05
N LEU A 16 -2.52 -7.03 11.59
CA LEU A 16 -1.51 -6.51 12.51
C LEU A 16 -1.51 -7.21 13.86
N LEU A 17 -2.69 -7.46 14.42
CA LEU A 17 -2.84 -8.17 15.69
C LEU A 17 -2.37 -9.64 15.58
N ALA A 18 -2.51 -10.24 14.39
CA ALA A 18 -2.03 -11.60 14.13
C ALA A 18 -0.52 -11.68 13.83
N GLY A 19 0.06 -10.64 13.21
CA GLY A 19 1.43 -10.68 12.69
C GLY A 19 2.51 -9.98 13.54
N CYS A 20 2.16 -8.95 14.33
CA CYS A 20 3.17 -8.10 14.98
C CYS A 20 3.29 -8.29 16.51
N GLY A 21 2.51 -9.19 17.10
CA GLY A 21 2.49 -9.40 18.56
C GLY A 21 1.95 -8.19 19.33
N ALA A 22 2.11 -8.20 20.66
CA ALA A 22 1.50 -7.27 21.63
C ALA A 22 2.05 -5.81 21.59
N GLY A 23 2.13 -5.19 20.41
CA GLY A 23 2.53 -3.80 20.23
C GLY A 23 1.42 -2.79 20.55
N LYS A 24 1.79 -1.57 20.93
CA LYS A 24 0.84 -0.45 21.06
C LYS A 24 0.49 0.05 19.66
N ILE A 25 -0.80 0.02 19.31
CA ILE A 25 -1.34 0.56 18.07
C ILE A 25 -1.56 2.07 18.24
N ILE A 26 -1.07 2.85 17.28
CA ILE A 26 -1.35 4.28 17.15
C ILE A 26 -2.10 4.46 15.83
N GLU A 27 -3.32 4.96 15.90
CA GLU A 27 -4.11 5.26 14.70
C GLU A 27 -3.74 6.64 14.15
N THR A 28 -3.76 6.77 12.83
CA THR A 28 -3.51 8.02 12.12
C THR A 28 -4.53 8.24 11.02
N ALA A 29 -4.73 9.51 10.68
CA ALA A 29 -5.70 9.91 9.67
C ALA A 29 -5.18 9.71 8.23
N SER A 30 -3.86 9.58 8.03
CA SER A 30 -3.26 9.52 6.69
C SER A 30 -1.95 8.74 6.63
N ILE A 31 -1.56 8.33 5.40
CA ILE A 31 -0.28 7.65 5.14
C ILE A 31 0.92 8.54 5.46
N GLU A 32 0.81 9.82 5.14
CA GLU A 32 1.87 10.78 5.40
C GLU A 32 2.10 11.00 6.90
N GLU A 33 1.02 11.20 7.66
CA GLU A 33 1.11 11.24 9.13
C GLU A 33 1.75 9.96 9.66
N ALA A 34 1.40 8.82 9.06
CA ALA A 34 1.92 7.55 9.53
C ALA A 34 3.42 7.36 9.30
N ILE A 35 3.90 7.79 8.14
CA ILE A 35 5.31 7.78 7.79
C ILE A 35 6.08 8.79 8.66
N ASN A 36 5.54 9.99 8.88
CA ASN A 36 6.21 11.03 9.66
C ASN A 36 6.42 10.59 11.12
N LYS A 37 5.42 9.96 11.75
CA LYS A 37 5.57 9.42 13.10
C LYS A 37 6.65 8.34 13.22
N VAL A 38 6.92 7.58 12.16
CA VAL A 38 8.07 6.65 12.11
C VAL A 38 9.39 7.41 11.96
N ILE A 39 9.44 8.41 11.09
CA ILE A 39 10.64 9.24 10.85
C ILE A 39 11.04 10.01 12.11
N GLU A 40 10.06 10.52 12.86
CA GLU A 40 10.25 11.29 14.09
C GLU A 40 10.52 10.40 15.32
N GLY A 41 10.44 9.07 15.17
CA GLY A 41 10.69 8.12 16.24
C GLY A 41 9.53 8.00 17.25
N GLU A 42 8.36 8.56 16.94
CA GLU A 42 7.15 8.34 17.73
C GLU A 42 6.64 6.90 17.61
N ALA A 43 6.93 6.24 16.49
CA ALA A 43 6.68 4.82 16.23
C ALA A 43 7.89 4.11 15.62
N ASP A 44 8.00 2.80 15.84
CA ASP A 44 9.07 1.96 15.32
C ASP A 44 8.79 1.49 13.88
N CYS A 45 7.50 1.35 13.53
CA CYS A 45 7.07 0.99 12.18
C CYS A 45 5.64 1.44 11.91
N THR A 46 5.27 1.44 10.63
CA THR A 46 3.91 1.66 10.16
C THR A 46 3.53 0.53 9.22
N VAL A 47 2.25 0.17 9.19
CA VAL A 47 1.72 -0.76 8.18
C VAL A 47 0.81 0.01 7.26
N ILE A 48 1.13 -0.10 5.97
CA ILE A 48 0.49 0.57 4.85
C ILE A 48 0.52 -0.39 3.67
N SER A 49 -0.27 -0.10 2.63
CA SER A 49 -0.20 -0.89 1.40
C SER A 49 1.19 -0.80 0.76
N LYS A 50 1.64 -1.89 0.15
CA LYS A 50 2.93 -1.95 -0.53
C LYS A 50 3.06 -0.88 -1.62
N SER A 51 1.99 -0.64 -2.38
CA SER A 51 1.96 0.40 -3.41
C SER A 51 2.22 1.79 -2.83
N ALA A 52 1.62 2.14 -1.68
CA ALA A 52 1.88 3.40 -1.01
C ALA A 52 3.34 3.49 -0.52
N GLY A 53 3.83 2.45 0.16
CA GLY A 53 5.23 2.40 0.61
C GLY A 53 6.22 2.57 -0.55
N SER A 54 6.00 1.85 -1.65
CA SER A 54 6.82 1.93 -2.86
C SER A 54 6.77 3.31 -3.51
N PHE A 55 5.61 3.96 -3.51
CA PHE A 55 5.47 5.35 -3.98
C PHE A 55 6.32 6.31 -3.15
N PHE A 56 6.16 6.34 -1.82
CA PHE A 56 6.93 7.26 -0.98
C PHE A 56 8.43 7.02 -1.06
N ILE A 57 8.88 5.75 -0.99
CA ILE A 57 10.29 5.38 -1.10
C ILE A 57 10.89 5.88 -2.42
N THR A 58 10.19 5.65 -3.54
CA THR A 58 10.61 6.10 -4.87
C THR A 58 10.63 7.62 -4.99
N ASN A 59 9.68 8.31 -4.35
CA ASN A 59 9.48 9.75 -4.47
C ASN A 59 10.08 10.52 -3.27
N GLY A 60 11.34 10.22 -2.92
CA GLY A 60 12.14 11.06 -2.01
C GLY A 60 12.23 10.58 -0.55
N TYR A 61 11.53 9.51 -0.18
CA TYR A 61 11.58 8.95 1.18
C TYR A 61 12.49 7.74 1.34
N GLY A 62 13.15 7.25 0.28
CA GLY A 62 14.00 6.05 0.33
C GLY A 62 15.22 6.13 1.26
N ARG A 63 15.63 7.33 1.71
CA ARG A 63 16.65 7.51 2.77
C ARG A 63 16.07 7.61 4.18
N LYS A 64 14.75 7.75 4.30
CA LYS A 64 14.03 7.98 5.56
C LYS A 64 13.31 6.73 6.05
N ILE A 65 12.75 5.94 5.12
CA ILE A 65 12.00 4.72 5.43
C ILE A 65 12.41 3.58 4.48
N LYS A 66 12.12 2.35 4.90
CA LYS A 66 12.32 1.13 4.11
C LYS A 66 11.27 0.08 4.49
N PHE A 67 11.08 -0.91 3.62
CA PHE A 67 10.30 -2.10 3.99
C PHE A 67 11.04 -2.90 5.06
N ALA A 68 10.32 -3.26 6.13
CA ALA A 68 10.89 -3.90 7.30
C ALA A 68 10.62 -5.42 7.40
N GLY A 69 9.72 -5.96 6.58
CA GLY A 69 9.31 -7.36 6.64
C GLY A 69 8.53 -7.82 5.41
N ALA A 70 8.08 -9.07 5.45
CA ALA A 70 7.25 -9.66 4.42
C ALA A 70 5.83 -9.05 4.37
N ASP A 71 5.17 -9.20 3.23
CA ASP A 71 3.79 -8.75 3.06
C ASP A 71 2.86 -9.50 4.04
N LEU A 72 2.09 -8.76 4.83
CA LEU A 72 1.14 -9.34 5.81
C LEU A 72 -0.13 -9.88 5.15
N ALA A 73 -0.50 -9.28 4.02
CA ALA A 73 -1.66 -9.65 3.22
C ALA A 73 -1.43 -9.25 1.75
N ASN A 74 -2.14 -9.91 0.84
CA ASN A 74 -2.13 -9.56 -0.58
C ASN A 74 -3.30 -8.60 -0.87
N ASP A 75 -2.97 -7.33 -1.14
CA ASP A 75 -3.94 -6.34 -1.57
C ASP A 75 -4.14 -6.39 -3.10
N LYS A 76 -5.38 -6.62 -3.52
CA LYS A 76 -5.78 -6.51 -4.93
C LYS A 76 -6.54 -5.21 -5.14
N VAL A 77 -6.03 -4.35 -6.02
CA VAL A 77 -6.71 -3.12 -6.46
C VAL A 77 -7.50 -3.40 -7.74
N ALA A 78 -8.75 -2.97 -7.78
CA ALA A 78 -9.65 -3.15 -8.92
C ALA A 78 -10.49 -1.90 -9.19
N LEU A 79 -10.98 -1.77 -10.43
CA LEU A 79 -11.99 -0.77 -10.78
C LEU A 79 -13.37 -1.29 -10.38
N ALA A 80 -14.09 -0.50 -9.58
CA ALA A 80 -15.45 -0.85 -9.18
C ALA A 80 -16.44 -0.51 -10.30
N VAL A 81 -17.39 -1.42 -10.56
CA VAL A 81 -18.47 -1.25 -11.53
C VAL A 81 -19.80 -1.50 -10.84
N LYS A 82 -20.85 -0.73 -11.21
CA LYS A 82 -22.21 -0.94 -10.70
C LYS A 82 -22.65 -2.39 -10.95
N LYS A 83 -23.17 -3.05 -9.89
CA LYS A 83 -23.68 -4.43 -9.97
C LYS A 83 -24.67 -4.58 -11.14
N GLY A 84 -24.48 -5.62 -11.95
CA GLY A 84 -25.31 -5.91 -13.13
C GLY A 84 -24.86 -5.23 -14.43
N ASN A 85 -23.89 -4.29 -14.38
CA ASN A 85 -23.36 -3.66 -15.59
C ASN A 85 -22.24 -4.51 -16.23
N THR A 86 -22.63 -5.66 -16.80
CA THR A 86 -21.70 -6.66 -17.36
C THR A 86 -20.92 -6.14 -18.56
N LYS A 87 -21.57 -5.38 -19.46
CA LYS A 87 -20.91 -4.82 -20.65
C LYS A 87 -19.74 -3.89 -20.31
N LEU A 88 -19.91 -3.01 -19.33
CA LEU A 88 -18.82 -2.13 -18.88
C LEU A 88 -17.71 -2.93 -18.18
N LEU A 89 -18.10 -3.90 -17.34
CA LEU A 89 -17.15 -4.77 -16.65
C LEU A 89 -16.25 -5.53 -17.63
N GLU A 90 -16.84 -6.14 -18.65
CA GLU A 90 -16.11 -6.89 -19.69
C GLU A 90 -15.18 -5.98 -20.49
N SER A 91 -15.67 -4.80 -20.88
CA SER A 91 -14.88 -3.81 -21.63
C SER A 91 -13.66 -3.33 -20.83
N LEU A 92 -13.85 -2.99 -19.54
CA LEU A 92 -12.76 -2.57 -18.66
C LEU A 92 -11.75 -3.69 -18.42
N ASN A 93 -12.22 -4.91 -18.15
CA ASN A 93 -11.33 -6.05 -17.92
C ASN A 93 -10.50 -6.39 -19.16
N THR A 94 -11.10 -6.33 -20.34
CA THR A 94 -10.39 -6.59 -21.61
C THR A 94 -9.34 -5.51 -21.86
N ALA A 95 -9.73 -4.23 -21.78
CA ALA A 95 -8.81 -3.11 -21.97
C ALA A 95 -7.66 -3.11 -20.96
N LEU A 96 -7.92 -3.43 -19.68
CA LEU A 96 -6.88 -3.56 -18.66
C LEU A 96 -5.95 -4.74 -18.94
N ALA A 97 -6.48 -5.89 -19.39
CA ALA A 97 -5.65 -7.05 -19.72
C ALA A 97 -4.71 -6.76 -20.89
N ASP A 98 -5.16 -6.02 -21.89
CA ASP A 98 -4.33 -5.62 -23.03
C ASP A 98 -3.34 -4.52 -22.65
N TYR A 99 -3.78 -3.50 -21.90
CA TYR A 99 -2.90 -2.43 -21.45
C TYR A 99 -1.74 -2.94 -20.58
N ARG A 100 -1.99 -3.94 -19.72
CA ARG A 100 -0.97 -4.58 -18.87
C ARG A 100 0.13 -5.30 -19.66
N LYS A 101 -0.08 -5.60 -20.94
CA LYS A 101 0.94 -6.20 -21.82
C LYS A 101 1.84 -5.16 -22.48
N THR A 102 1.55 -3.86 -22.30
CA THR A 102 2.26 -2.78 -22.97
C THR A 102 3.47 -2.32 -22.16
N GLN A 103 4.54 -1.90 -22.85
CA GLN A 103 5.69 -1.27 -22.20
C GLN A 103 5.32 0.03 -21.47
N THR A 104 4.29 0.73 -21.95
CA THR A 104 3.77 1.95 -21.31
C THR A 104 3.27 1.66 -19.90
N PHE A 105 2.61 0.51 -19.68
CA PHE A 105 2.18 0.10 -18.35
C PHE A 105 3.39 -0.14 -17.42
N ASP A 106 4.42 -0.82 -17.92
CA ASP A 106 5.64 -1.07 -17.15
C ASP A 106 6.38 0.22 -16.80
N GLN A 107 6.49 1.15 -17.75
CA GLN A 107 7.08 2.46 -17.54
C GLN A 107 6.31 3.27 -16.51
N LEU A 108 4.97 3.26 -16.58
CA LEU A 108 4.12 3.93 -15.61
C LEU A 108 4.33 3.33 -14.21
N LYS A 109 4.30 2.01 -14.09
CA LYS A 109 4.51 1.30 -12.83
C LYS A 109 5.88 1.67 -12.23
N LYS A 110 6.94 1.63 -13.02
CA LYS A 110 8.30 1.98 -12.58
C LYS A 110 8.42 3.45 -12.19
N THR A 111 7.80 4.37 -12.92
CA THR A 111 7.86 5.81 -12.63
C THR A 111 7.30 6.12 -11.26
N TYR A 112 6.15 5.54 -10.91
CA TYR A 112 5.46 5.87 -9.66
C TYR A 112 5.91 5.01 -8.48
N PHE A 113 6.27 3.75 -8.71
CA PHE A 113 6.52 2.80 -7.63
C PHE A 113 7.95 2.23 -7.61
N GLY A 114 8.79 2.62 -8.57
CA GLY A 114 10.14 2.11 -8.71
C GLY A 114 10.17 0.60 -8.97
N ASP A 115 11.29 -0.03 -8.63
CA ASP A 115 11.49 -1.47 -8.75
C ASP A 115 10.96 -2.25 -7.53
N ASN A 116 10.17 -1.60 -6.65
CA ASN A 116 9.69 -2.13 -5.37
C ASN A 116 8.30 -2.78 -5.43
N MET A 117 7.72 -2.97 -6.62
CA MET A 117 6.38 -3.52 -6.81
C MET A 117 6.35 -4.88 -7.48
#